data_AF-A0A5J4XZ34-F1
#
_entry.id   AF-A0A5J4XZ34-F1
#
_cell.length_a   1.000
_cell.length_b   1.000
_cell.length_c   1.000
_cell.angle_alpha   90.00
_cell.angle_beta   90.00
_cell.angle_gamma   90.00
#
_symmetry.space_group_name_H-M   'P 1'
#
loop_
_entity.id
_entity.type
_entity.pdbx_description
1 polymer ?
#
loop_
_entity_poly.entity_id
_entity_poly.type
_entity_poly.pdbx_seq_one_letter_code
_entity_poly.pdbx_strand_id
1 'polypeptide(L)' 'MTYAFGGPEEYHGKDMWRAHEKLVRDQGLNDNHFNIIVKHLVGALQKFNVPEEDIQAAGKVVETTRDPMFRDPITKEYLG' A
#
# COMPACT_ATOMS: atom_id res chain seq x y z
N MET A 1 3.29 5.50 6.24
CA MET A 1 2.26 6.53 6.07
C MET A 1 2.71 7.63 5.12
N THR A 2 3.89 8.23 5.31
CA THR A 2 4.40 9.32 4.45
C THR A 2 4.39 9.01 2.94
N TYR A 3 4.73 7.77 2.55
CA TYR A 3 4.67 7.33 1.15
C TYR A 3 3.25 7.38 0.55
N ALA A 4 2.24 6.95 1.32
CA ALA A 4 0.86 6.98 0.86
C ALA A 4 0.29 8.40 1.05
N PHE A 5 0.24 8.89 2.28
CA PHE A 5 -0.49 10.08 2.67
C PHE A 5 0.19 11.42 2.39
N GLY A 6 1.44 11.41 1.91
CA GLY A 6 2.20 12.63 1.64
C GLY A 6 2.55 13.39 2.93
N GLY A 7 3.82 13.35 3.32
CA GLY A 7 4.36 14.27 4.32
C GLY A 7 5.41 15.20 3.70
N PRO A 8 5.92 16.18 4.45
CA PRO A 8 6.87 17.18 3.94
C PRO A 8 8.19 16.58 3.44
N GLU A 9 8.47 15.32 3.75
CA GLU A 9 9.53 14.54 3.13
C GLU A 9 8.92 13.48 2.21
N GLU A 10 9.20 13.55 0.90
CA GLU A 10 8.93 12.45 0.00
C GLU A 10 9.73 11.22 0.43
N TYR A 11 9.03 10.11 0.65
CA TYR A 11 9.70 8.85 0.97
C TYR A 11 10.46 8.32 -0.26
N HIS A 12 11.78 8.48 -0.28
CA HIS A 12 12.69 7.90 -1.28
C HIS A 12 13.14 6.46 -0.95
N GLY A 13 12.47 5.77 -0.03
CA GLY A 13 12.86 4.41 0.33
C GLY A 13 12.62 3.39 -0.80
N LYS A 14 12.78 2.09 -0.47
CA LYS A 14 12.65 1.04 -1.49
C LYS A 14 11.28 1.11 -2.16
N ASP A 15 11.29 0.97 -3.48
CA ASP A 15 10.10 0.78 -4.31
C ASP A 15 9.14 -0.25 -3.67
N MET A 16 7.83 -0.02 -3.72
CA MET A 16 6.82 -0.83 -3.02
C MET A 16 6.93 -2.32 -3.36
N TRP A 17 7.25 -2.66 -4.61
CA TRP A 17 7.51 -4.04 -5.01
C TRP A 17 8.75 -4.58 -4.29
N ARG A 18 9.90 -3.90 -4.43
CA ARG A 18 11.18 -4.35 -3.83
C ARG A 18 11.13 -4.47 -2.31
N ALA A 19 10.29 -3.67 -1.65
CA ALA A 19 10.10 -3.76 -0.21
C ALA A 19 9.34 -5.03 0.21
N HIS A 20 8.43 -5.55 -0.63
CA HIS A 20 7.50 -6.62 -0.27
C HIS A 20 7.65 -7.90 -1.12
N GLU A 21 8.51 -7.92 -2.15
CA GLU A 21 8.62 -9.02 -3.13
C GLU A 21 8.88 -10.39 -2.48
N LYS A 22 9.70 -10.45 -1.42
CA LYS A 22 9.96 -11.70 -0.69
C LYS A 22 8.73 -12.20 0.06
N LEU A 23 7.92 -11.29 0.60
CA LEU A 23 6.67 -11.65 1.26
C LEU A 23 5.65 -12.18 0.24
N VAL A 24 5.58 -11.53 -0.92
CA VAL A 24 4.69 -11.94 -2.02
C VAL A 24 5.10 -13.31 -2.58
N ARG A 25 6.38 -13.49 -2.91
CA ARG A 25 6.88 -14.70 -3.58
C ARG A 25 7.03 -15.90 -2.64
N ASP A 26 7.51 -15.67 -1.42
CA ASP A 26 7.98 -16.76 -0.56
C ASP A 26 7.07 -17.01 0.66
N GLN A 27 6.21 -16.04 1.02
CA GLN A 27 5.41 -16.09 2.26
C GLN A 27 3.90 -15.94 2.02
N GLY A 28 3.46 -15.82 0.75
CA GLY A 28 2.05 -15.80 0.39
C GLY A 28 1.31 -14.49 0.66
N LEU A 29 2.02 -13.36 0.81
CA LEU A 29 1.38 -12.04 0.84
C LEU A 29 0.57 -11.82 -0.45
N ASN A 30 -0.69 -11.39 -0.31
CA ASN A 30 -1.64 -11.33 -1.42
C ASN A 30 -2.74 -10.29 -1.15
N ASP A 31 -3.67 -10.15 -2.11
CA ASP A 31 -4.74 -9.14 -2.08
C ASP A 31 -5.62 -9.18 -0.82
N ASN A 32 -5.91 -10.38 -0.31
CA ASN A 32 -6.71 -10.52 0.91
C ASN A 32 -5.98 -9.91 2.13
N HIS A 33 -4.66 -10.10 2.21
CA HIS A 33 -3.86 -9.46 3.27
C HIS A 33 -3.87 -7.94 3.15
N PHE A 34 -3.78 -7.40 1.94
CA PHE A 34 -3.89 -5.96 1.70
C PHE A 34 -5.25 -5.42 2.19
N ASN A 35 -6.34 -6.09 1.83
CA ASN A 35 -7.69 -5.71 2.27
C ASN A 35 -7.84 -5.72 3.80
N ILE A 36 -7.21 -6.69 4.49
CA ILE A 36 -7.19 -6.76 5.96
C ILE A 36 -6.43 -5.56 6.54
N ILE A 37 -5.29 -5.18 5.97
CA ILE A 37 -4.52 -4.01 6.42
C ILE A 37 -5.30 -2.71 6.20
N VAL A 38 -5.95 -2.53 5.04
CA VAL A 38 -6.82 -1.38 4.77
C VAL A 38 -7.96 -1.31 5.79
N LYS A 39 -8.60 -2.46 6.10
CA LYS A 39 -9.64 -2.54 7.13
C LYS A 39 -9.12 -2.13 8.51
N HIS A 40 -7.92 -2.57 8.89
CA HIS A 40 -7.30 -2.17 10.15
C HIS A 40 -6.99 -0.66 10.20
N LEU A 41 -6.53 -0.09 9.09
CA LEU A 41 -6.31 1.36 8.98
C LEU A 41 -7.64 2.12 9.17
N VAL A 42 -8.69 1.76 8.43
CA VAL A 42 -10.00 2.40 8.55
C VAL A 42 -10.52 2.29 9.98
N GLY A 43 -10.46 1.10 10.59
CA GLY A 43 -10.89 0.89 11.97
C GLY A 43 -10.09 1.72 12.99
N ALA A 44 -8.78 1.91 12.76
CA ALA A 44 -7.97 2.79 13.60
C ALA A 44 -8.38 4.26 13.46
N LEU A 45 -8.57 4.76 12.24
CA LEU A 45 -9.00 6.15 11.99
C LEU A 45 -10.38 6.44 12.61
N GLN A 46 -11.33 5.51 12.45
CA GLN A 46 -12.65 5.61 13.08
C GLN A 46 -12.54 5.65 14.61
N LYS A 47 -11.68 4.81 15.21
CA LYS A 47 -11.45 4.80 16.67
C LYS A 47 -10.93 6.13 17.20
N PHE A 48 -10.18 6.88 16.40
CA PHE A 48 -9.67 8.21 16.76
C PHE A 48 -10.58 9.36 16.30
N ASN A 49 -11.83 9.06 15.91
CA ASN A 49 -12.84 10.04 15.48
C ASN A 49 -12.38 10.93 14.30
N VAL A 50 -11.58 10.38 13.39
CA VAL A 50 -11.22 11.07 12.14
C VAL A 50 -12.50 11.21 11.29
N PRO A 51 -12.75 12.38 10.66
CA PRO A 51 -13.90 12.57 9.77
C PRO A 51 -13.98 11.53 8.66
N GLU A 52 -15.18 11.08 8.32
CA GLU A 52 -15.39 10.05 7.29
C GLU A 52 -14.84 10.48 5.92
N GLU A 53 -14.92 11.77 5.58
CA GLU A 53 -14.35 12.33 4.35
C GLU A 53 -12.82 12.15 4.28
N ASP A 54 -12.12 12.35 5.40
CA ASP A 54 -10.68 12.15 5.51
C ASP A 54 -10.31 10.67 5.46
N ILE A 55 -11.14 9.80 6.05
CA ILE A 55 -10.96 8.34 5.97
C ILE A 55 -11.10 7.86 4.53
N GLN A 56 -12.08 8.37 3.78
CA GLN A 56 -12.27 8.03 2.38
C GLN A 56 -11.12 8.55 1.51
N ALA A 57 -10.68 9.78 1.73
CA ALA A 57 -9.50 10.33 1.07
C ALA A 57 -8.26 9.46 1.35
N ALA A 58 -8.08 9.07 2.62
CA ALA A 58 -7.00 8.21 3.02
C ALA A 58 -7.08 6.82 2.35
N GLY A 59 -8.25 6.20 2.34
CA GLY A 59 -8.47 4.92 1.67
C GLY A 59 -8.09 4.96 0.18
N LYS A 60 -8.55 5.99 -0.55
CA LYS A 60 -8.20 6.18 -1.96
C LYS A 60 -6.69 6.27 -2.18
N VAL A 61 -6.01 7.00 -1.31
CA VAL A 61 -4.57 7.16 -1.34
C VAL A 61 -3.83 5.84 -1.10
N VAL A 62 -4.25 5.05 -0.10
CA VAL A 62 -3.65 3.71 0.12
C VAL A 62 -3.88 2.78 -1.06
N GLU A 63 -5.05 2.81 -1.68
CA GLU A 63 -5.35 1.96 -2.83
C GLU A 63 -4.39 2.19 -4.01
N THR A 64 -3.86 3.40 -4.19
CA THR A 64 -2.83 3.66 -5.22
C THR A 64 -1.54 2.84 -5.05
N THR A 65 -1.31 2.29 -3.85
CA THR A 65 -0.12 1.48 -3.53
C THR A 65 -0.31 -0.02 -3.82
N ARG A 66 -1.54 -0.47 -4.09
CA ARG A 66 -1.86 -1.88 -4.33
C ARG A 66 -1.13 -2.43 -5.56
N ASP A 67 -1.28 -1.75 -6.69
CA ASP A 67 -0.65 -2.14 -7.95
C ASP A 67 0.89 -2.18 -7.85
N PRO A 68 1.57 -1.14 -7.35
CA PRO A 68 3.01 -1.18 -7.09
C PRO A 68 3.48 -2.30 -6.14
N MET A 69 2.63 -2.78 -5.22
CA MET A 69 3.01 -3.82 -4.27
C MET A 69 3.02 -5.22 -4.89
N PHE A 70 2.11 -5.50 -5.83
CA PHE A 70 1.94 -6.84 -6.41
C PHE A 70 2.48 -6.98 -7.84
N ARG A 71 2.94 -5.89 -8.45
CA ARG A 71 3.50 -5.92 -9.79
C ARG A 71 5.02 -6.00 -9.76
N ASP A 72 5.56 -7.12 -10.23
CA ASP A 72 6.98 -7.24 -10.54
C ASP A 72 7.34 -6.38 -11.76
N PRO A 73 8.18 -5.34 -11.62
CA PRO A 73 8.59 -4.52 -12.74
C PRO A 73 9.54 -5.24 -13.71
N ILE A 74 10.23 -6.30 -13.28
CA ILE A 74 11.27 -6.98 -14.07
C ILE A 74 10.66 -7.93 -15.12
N THR A 75 9.50 -8.54 -14.86
CA THR A 75 8.88 -9.48 -15.83
C THR A 75 8.37 -8.81 -17.11
N LYS A 76 8.22 -7.47 -17.13
CA LYS A 76 7.88 -6.73 -18.36
C LYS A 76 9.08 -6.40 -19.25
N GLU A 77 10.30 -6.41 -18.70
CA GLU A 77 11.51 -6.03 -19.45
C GLU A 77 12.14 -7.21 -20.21
N TYR A 78 11.74 -8.45 -19.91
CA TYR A 78 12.24 -9.67 -20.55
C TYR A 78 11.21 -10.39 -21.47
N LEU A 79 10.06 -9.76 -21.73
CA LEU A 79 9.01 -10.28 -22.63
C LEU A 79 8.74 -9.36 -23.83
N GLY A 80 9.69 -8.50 -24.21
CA GLY A 80 9.63 -7.65 -25.40
C GLY A 80 11.01 -7.47 -26.03
#